data_AF-A0AAD4SQJ3-F1
#
_entry.id   AF-A0AAD4SQJ3-F1
#
_cell.length_a   1.000
_cell.length_b   1.000
_cell.length_c   1.000
_cell.angle_alpha   90.00
_cell.angle_beta   90.00
_cell.angle_gamma   90.00
#
_symmetry.space_group_name_H-M   'P 1'
#
loop_
_entity.id
_entity.type
_entity.pdbx_description
1 polymer ?
#
loop_
_entity_poly.entity_id
_entity_poly.type
_entity_poly.pdbx_seq_one_letter_code
_entity_poly.pdbx_strand_id
1 'polypeptide(L)'
;MAGSSLQKEVQNGLAVLSLGDMKKSDKSIEVVDKSQPTHQTYKVLPPKDVHTDKRDVNAIRTTVTHTASVVDRWIAEVYTDFRNKLKNLVVGLDIEWSRKSRENFSRNKVAVLQLCLSTRCLIFQISRCDEIPESLADFLSNESFIFVGAGIDGDAHKLWVDYGLYVGITEEVGSLAAYKLTKTIGEYRESGFYKAGLKNLAKDVLSLDLPKERKIQTSNWNVSFLTEQQIEYACLDAFVSFKLGIHLRGRPNLTHVDERRSQPKKFFKDSSEPKKAEEEGTEQVSDKANGTKSKQEAKQVSEKKTNGTKSKR
;
A
#
# COMPACT_ATOMS: atom_id res chain seq x y z
N MET A 1 -26.91 -9.77 81.60
CA MET A 1 -26.99 -10.71 80.47
C MET A 1 -26.72 -9.95 79.19
N ALA A 2 -25.87 -10.54 78.32
CA ALA A 2 -25.59 -10.28 76.90
C ALA A 2 -26.16 -9.00 76.23
N GLY A 3 -25.43 -8.24 75.42
CA GLY A 3 -24.10 -8.43 74.85
C GLY A 3 -23.86 -7.48 73.66
N SER A 4 -22.59 -7.35 73.28
CA SER A 4 -22.06 -6.81 72.00
C SER A 4 -22.30 -5.31 71.74
N SER A 5 -21.41 -4.53 71.12
CA SER A 5 -20.32 -4.86 70.20
C SER A 5 -19.36 -3.67 70.10
N LEU A 6 -18.07 -3.95 70.35
CA LEU A 6 -16.90 -3.45 69.59
C LEU A 6 -16.90 -1.99 69.11
N GLN A 7 -16.39 -1.10 69.96
CA GLN A 7 -15.58 0.05 69.55
C GLN A 7 -14.28 0.00 70.34
N LYS A 8 -13.19 -0.43 69.70
CA LYS A 8 -11.78 -0.19 70.11
C LYS A 8 -10.90 -0.38 68.87
N GLU A 9 -10.31 0.72 68.40
CA GLU A 9 -8.85 0.96 68.37
C GLU A 9 -8.11 -0.03 67.46
N VAL A 10 -7.85 0.31 66.20
CA VAL A 10 -6.75 1.19 65.74
C VAL A 10 -5.39 0.73 66.30
N GLN A 11 -4.78 -0.29 65.67
CA GLN A 11 -3.37 -0.29 65.26
C GLN A 11 -2.95 -1.66 64.73
N ASN A 12 -2.65 -1.71 63.43
CA ASN A 12 -1.36 -2.12 62.85
C ASN A 12 -1.51 -2.97 61.59
N GLY A 13 -0.81 -2.48 60.56
CA GLY A 13 -0.23 -3.31 59.52
C GLY A 13 -1.06 -3.42 58.26
N LEU A 14 -0.81 -2.53 57.29
CA LEU A 14 -0.60 -2.96 55.92
C LEU A 14 -0.01 -1.81 55.08
N ALA A 15 1.24 -2.05 54.70
CA ALA A 15 1.91 -1.62 53.49
C ALA A 15 1.69 -0.17 53.04
N VAL A 16 2.77 0.60 53.22
CA VAL A 16 3.21 1.62 52.26
C VAL A 16 3.21 0.98 50.87
N LEU A 17 2.09 1.10 50.14
CA LEU A 17 2.09 0.92 48.70
C LEU A 17 2.64 2.22 48.13
N SER A 18 3.93 2.16 47.83
CA SER A 18 4.60 3.04 46.89
C SER A 18 3.65 3.40 45.74
N LEU A 19 3.40 4.70 45.59
CA LEU A 19 2.94 5.31 44.34
C LEU A 19 4.05 5.13 43.30
N GLY A 20 4.29 3.88 42.91
CA GLY A 20 5.20 3.46 41.86
C GLY A 20 4.37 3.18 40.61
N ASP A 21 4.47 4.08 39.65
CA ASP A 21 4.20 3.86 38.23
C ASP A 21 2.88 3.16 37.89
N MET A 22 1.78 3.91 38.00
CA MET A 22 0.71 3.74 37.02
C MET A 22 1.33 3.95 35.64
N LYS A 23 1.59 2.86 34.91
CA LYS A 23 1.98 2.88 33.49
C LYS A 23 1.21 3.99 32.80
N LYS A 24 1.89 5.07 32.39
CA LYS A 24 1.32 6.03 31.42
C LYS A 24 0.71 5.18 30.33
N SER A 25 -0.61 5.30 30.11
CA SER A 25 -1.29 4.53 29.09
C SER A 25 -0.53 4.73 27.78
N ASP A 26 -0.04 3.66 27.16
CA ASP A 26 0.56 3.62 25.82
C ASP A 26 -0.54 3.85 24.75
N LYS A 27 -1.45 4.80 25.02
CA LYS A 27 -2.50 5.23 24.11
C LYS A 27 -1.83 6.00 22.99
N SER A 28 -1.94 5.44 21.81
CA SER A 28 -1.45 5.95 20.53
C SER A 28 -2.43 6.88 19.84
N ILE A 29 -3.65 7.01 20.35
CA ILE A 29 -4.68 7.90 19.82
C ILE A 29 -5.31 8.70 20.96
N GLU A 30 -5.50 9.99 20.69
CA GLU A 30 -6.13 10.96 21.58
C GLU A 30 -7.27 11.66 20.82
N VAL A 31 -8.43 11.76 21.46
CA VAL A 31 -9.57 12.54 20.96
C VAL A 31 -9.28 14.03 21.17
N VAL A 32 -9.34 14.83 20.11
CA VAL A 32 -9.18 16.29 20.20
C VAL A 32 -10.55 16.97 20.24
N ASP A 33 -11.44 16.63 19.32
CA ASP A 33 -12.79 17.20 19.27
C ASP A 33 -13.80 16.19 18.70
N LYS A 34 -14.94 16.04 19.39
CA LYS A 34 -16.11 15.25 18.98
C LYS A 34 -17.42 16.06 19.08
N SER A 35 -17.37 17.36 19.37
CA SER A 35 -18.57 18.17 19.57
C SER A 35 -19.28 18.50 18.25
N GLN A 36 -18.55 18.42 17.13
CA GLN A 36 -19.09 18.71 15.81
C GLN A 36 -19.79 17.47 15.23
N PRO A 37 -21.06 17.58 14.77
CA PRO A 37 -21.75 16.43 14.16
C PRO A 37 -21.17 16.06 12.78
N THR A 38 -20.51 17.01 12.11
CA THR A 38 -19.98 16.85 10.75
C THR A 38 -18.63 16.13 10.72
N HIS A 39 -17.84 16.22 11.80
CA HIS A 39 -16.52 15.62 11.85
C HIS A 39 -16.00 15.48 13.27
N GLN A 40 -15.00 14.62 13.43
CA GLN A 40 -14.27 14.43 14.67
C GLN A 40 -12.79 14.61 14.38
N THR A 41 -12.03 15.12 15.33
CA THR A 41 -10.59 15.30 15.20
C THR A 41 -9.84 14.54 16.27
N TYR A 42 -8.70 13.98 15.87
CA TYR A 42 -7.86 13.13 16.68
C TYR A 42 -6.39 13.48 16.48
N LYS A 43 -5.57 13.12 17.47
CA LYS A 43 -4.13 13.01 17.34
C LYS A 43 -3.77 11.53 17.38
N VAL A 44 -3.12 11.05 16.33
CA VAL A 44 -2.59 9.68 16.26
C VAL A 44 -1.07 9.75 16.30
N LEU A 45 -0.45 9.06 17.25
CA LEU A 45 1.00 8.97 17.33
C LEU A 45 1.52 8.02 16.25
N PRO A 46 2.60 8.38 15.54
CA PRO A 46 3.26 7.49 14.61
C PRO A 46 3.65 6.13 15.22
N PRO A 47 3.86 5.09 14.38
CA PRO A 47 4.32 3.80 14.85
C PRO A 47 5.68 3.92 15.56
N LYS A 48 5.96 2.98 16.47
CA LYS A 48 7.24 2.95 17.19
C LYS A 48 8.36 2.55 16.24
N ASP A 49 9.55 3.08 16.48
CA ASP A 49 10.77 2.57 15.88
C ASP A 49 11.13 1.21 16.50
N VAL A 50 11.42 0.22 15.64
CA VAL A 50 11.65 -1.18 16.05
C VAL A 50 12.91 -1.39 16.87
N HIS A 51 13.87 -0.47 16.81
CA HIS A 51 15.16 -0.60 17.50
C HIS A 51 15.18 0.17 18.82
N THR A 52 14.51 1.31 18.88
CA THR A 52 14.55 2.21 20.03
C THR A 52 13.29 2.14 20.91
N ASP A 53 12.21 1.52 20.42
CA ASP A 53 10.87 1.50 21.05
C ASP A 53 10.29 2.92 21.30
N LYS A 54 10.82 3.94 20.60
CA LYS A 54 10.38 5.33 20.69
C LYS A 54 9.42 5.67 19.55
N ARG A 55 8.49 6.59 19.80
CA ARG A 55 7.63 7.20 18.77
C ARG A 55 8.18 8.55 18.36
N ASP A 56 7.94 8.94 17.11
CA ASP A 56 8.03 10.35 16.72
C ASP A 56 7.01 11.15 17.55
N VAL A 57 7.44 12.31 18.04
CA VAL A 57 6.62 13.20 18.88
C VAL A 57 5.58 13.98 18.07
N ASN A 58 5.76 14.05 16.74
CA ASN A 58 4.86 14.76 15.85
C ASN A 58 3.62 13.92 15.56
N ALA A 59 2.57 14.12 16.37
CA ALA A 59 1.29 13.49 16.16
C ALA A 59 0.68 13.84 14.79
N ILE A 60 0.00 12.87 14.21
CA ILE A 60 -0.77 13.00 12.98
C ILE A 60 -2.13 13.61 13.36
N ARG A 61 -2.43 14.79 12.84
CA ARG A 61 -3.74 15.44 12.95
C ARG A 61 -4.70 14.74 12.00
N THR A 62 -5.67 14.03 12.58
CA THR A 62 -6.59 13.17 11.84
C THR A 62 -8.00 13.73 11.90
N THR A 63 -8.58 14.03 10.74
CA THR A 63 -9.96 14.46 10.58
C THR A 63 -10.79 13.27 10.10
N VAL A 64 -11.80 12.88 10.87
CA VAL A 64 -12.74 11.82 10.52
C VAL A 64 -14.08 12.45 10.17
N THR A 65 -14.59 12.24 8.96
CA THR A 65 -15.82 12.89 8.50
C THR A 65 -16.60 12.02 7.52
N HIS A 66 -17.88 12.32 7.39
CA HIS A 66 -18.75 11.85 6.32
C HIS A 66 -19.41 13.05 5.60
N THR A 67 -18.92 14.27 5.82
CA THR A 67 -19.55 15.51 5.32
C THR A 67 -18.67 16.11 4.22
N ALA A 68 -19.23 16.31 3.03
CA ALA A 68 -18.51 16.82 1.86
C ALA A 68 -17.82 18.17 2.12
N SER A 69 -18.50 19.13 2.75
CA SER A 69 -17.92 20.45 3.07
C SER A 69 -16.71 20.42 4.02
N VAL A 70 -16.55 19.35 4.81
CA VAL A 70 -15.34 19.15 5.63
C VAL A 70 -14.19 18.65 4.78
N VAL A 71 -14.47 17.77 3.81
CA VAL A 71 -13.48 17.31 2.82
C VAL A 71 -13.01 18.47 1.94
N ASP A 72 -13.92 19.31 1.43
CA ASP A 72 -13.59 20.53 0.67
C ASP A 72 -12.62 21.42 1.44
N ARG A 73 -12.93 21.67 2.72
CA ARG A 73 -12.08 22.49 3.60
C ARG A 73 -10.72 21.86 3.82
N TRP A 74 -10.67 20.54 4.07
CA TRP A 74 -9.41 19.84 4.27
C TRP A 74 -8.52 19.95 3.03
N ILE A 75 -9.09 19.79 1.83
CA ILE A 75 -8.41 19.94 0.53
C ILE A 75 -7.94 21.39 0.31
N ALA A 76 -8.79 22.38 0.57
CA ALA A 76 -8.43 23.79 0.46
C ALA A 76 -7.26 24.16 1.38
N GLU A 77 -7.24 23.63 2.60
CA GLU A 77 -6.11 23.78 3.53
C GLU A 77 -4.85 23.09 2.99
N VAL A 78 -4.95 21.94 2.31
CA VAL A 78 -3.77 21.29 1.66
C VAL A 78 -3.20 22.20 0.57
N TYR A 79 -4.04 22.73 -0.31
CA TYR A 79 -3.58 23.66 -1.34
C TYR A 79 -2.92 24.92 -0.75
N THR A 80 -3.45 25.42 0.36
CA THR A 80 -2.91 26.59 1.06
C THR A 80 -1.55 26.29 1.70
N ASP A 81 -1.47 25.23 2.50
CA ASP A 81 -0.27 24.88 3.29
C ASP A 81 0.88 24.41 2.39
N PHE A 82 0.57 23.76 1.27
CA PHE A 82 1.53 23.15 0.35
C PHE A 82 1.66 23.90 -0.97
N ARG A 83 1.21 25.16 -1.07
CA ARG A 83 1.23 25.98 -2.29
C ARG A 83 2.57 25.99 -3.05
N ASN A 84 3.68 25.91 -2.32
CA ASN A 84 5.04 25.93 -2.88
C ASN A 84 5.57 24.52 -3.28
N LYS A 85 4.77 23.47 -3.05
CA LYS A 85 5.12 22.05 -3.24
C LYS A 85 4.05 21.28 -4.04
N LEU A 86 3.14 21.97 -4.71
CA LEU A 86 2.06 21.34 -5.47
C LEU A 86 2.58 20.54 -6.69
N LYS A 87 3.78 20.84 -7.17
CA LYS A 87 4.43 20.06 -8.23
C LYS A 87 5.01 18.76 -7.64
N ASN A 88 4.46 17.62 -8.04
CA ASN A 88 4.81 16.28 -7.54
C ASN A 88 4.49 16.08 -6.04
N LEU A 89 3.36 16.60 -5.59
CA LEU A 89 2.92 16.42 -4.21
C LEU A 89 2.63 14.93 -3.95
N VAL A 90 3.27 14.36 -2.94
CA VAL A 90 3.07 12.94 -2.58
C VAL A 90 1.98 12.82 -1.54
N VAL A 91 1.03 11.92 -1.77
CA VAL A 91 -0.12 11.67 -0.91
C VAL A 91 -0.21 10.18 -0.61
N GLY A 92 -0.19 9.82 0.67
CA GLY A 92 -0.55 8.46 1.09
C GLY A 92 -2.04 8.23 0.89
N LEU A 93 -2.40 7.16 0.21
CA LEU A 93 -3.79 6.76 -0.02
C LEU A 93 -3.96 5.31 0.40
N ASP A 94 -5.08 5.04 1.06
CA ASP A 94 -5.56 3.68 1.32
C ASP A 94 -7.10 3.69 1.30
N ILE A 95 -7.71 2.50 1.26
CA ILE A 95 -9.16 2.33 1.38
C ILE A 95 -9.52 1.12 2.25
N GLU A 96 -10.67 1.21 2.91
CA GLU A 96 -11.19 0.09 3.72
C GLU A 96 -12.63 -0.27 3.35
N TRP A 97 -12.95 -1.57 3.41
CA TRP A 97 -14.29 -2.09 3.15
C TRP A 97 -14.59 -3.32 4.01
N SER A 98 -15.85 -3.49 4.42
CA SER A 98 -16.26 -4.67 5.19
C SER A 98 -16.11 -5.96 4.36
N ARG A 99 -15.81 -7.08 5.01
CA ARG A 99 -15.86 -8.40 4.35
C ARG A 99 -17.29 -8.78 3.96
N LYS A 100 -17.43 -9.56 2.89
CA LYS A 100 -18.74 -10.10 2.47
C LYS A 100 -19.38 -10.87 3.63
N SER A 101 -20.65 -10.60 3.90
CA SER A 101 -21.48 -11.55 4.65
C SER A 101 -21.68 -12.78 3.77
N ARG A 102 -21.68 -13.99 4.37
CA ARG A 102 -21.96 -15.25 3.66
C ARG A 102 -23.32 -15.25 2.94
N GLU A 103 -24.22 -14.35 3.34
CA GLU A 103 -25.58 -14.25 2.84
C GLU A 103 -25.76 -13.27 1.68
N ASN A 104 -24.73 -12.45 1.37
CA ASN A 104 -24.84 -11.41 0.36
C ASN A 104 -23.76 -11.59 -0.72
N PHE A 105 -24.19 -11.93 -1.94
CA PHE A 105 -23.29 -12.20 -3.07
C PHE A 105 -22.66 -10.94 -3.68
N SER A 106 -23.24 -9.77 -3.38
CA SER A 106 -22.75 -8.47 -3.88
C SER A 106 -21.37 -8.11 -3.31
N ARG A 107 -20.57 -7.37 -4.10
CA ARG A 107 -19.28 -6.83 -3.65
C ARG A 107 -19.54 -5.68 -2.68
N ASN A 108 -18.88 -5.68 -1.52
CA ASN A 108 -18.94 -4.53 -0.63
C ASN A 108 -18.17 -3.35 -1.24
N LYS A 109 -18.83 -2.20 -1.33
CA LYS A 109 -18.22 -0.95 -1.76
C LYS A 109 -17.15 -0.49 -0.76
N VAL A 110 -16.25 0.39 -1.19
CA VAL A 110 -15.36 1.13 -0.27
C VAL A 110 -16.21 1.80 0.81
N ALA A 111 -15.86 1.61 2.08
CA ALA A 111 -16.53 2.25 3.21
C ALA A 111 -15.78 3.51 3.67
N VAL A 112 -14.45 3.47 3.59
CA VAL A 112 -13.57 4.53 4.06
C VAL A 112 -12.48 4.78 3.01
N LEU A 113 -12.25 6.05 2.69
CA LEU A 113 -11.08 6.54 1.96
C LEU A 113 -10.16 7.27 2.92
N GLN A 114 -8.87 6.95 2.90
CA GLN A 114 -7.87 7.68 3.68
C GLN A 114 -6.92 8.45 2.77
N LEU A 115 -6.63 9.70 3.13
CA LEU A 115 -5.61 10.52 2.48
C LEU A 115 -4.67 11.08 3.54
N CYS A 116 -3.37 10.95 3.34
CA CYS A 116 -2.37 11.48 4.27
C CYS A 116 -1.25 12.24 3.57
N LEU A 117 -1.00 13.45 4.05
CA LEU A 117 0.14 14.27 3.64
C LEU A 117 0.81 14.83 4.88
N SER A 118 2.13 14.64 4.99
CA SER A 118 2.89 15.05 6.18
C SER A 118 2.28 14.45 7.46
N THR A 119 1.79 15.28 8.37
CA THR A 119 1.14 14.90 9.63
C THR A 119 -0.35 15.25 9.59
N ARG A 120 -0.96 15.30 8.41
CA ARG A 120 -2.40 15.55 8.23
C ARG A 120 -3.02 14.33 7.57
N CYS A 121 -4.00 13.72 8.22
CA CYS A 121 -4.76 12.61 7.69
C CYS A 121 -6.25 12.97 7.60
N LEU A 122 -6.86 12.68 6.46
CA LEU A 122 -8.30 12.67 6.27
C LEU A 122 -8.76 11.22 6.24
N ILE A 123 -9.77 10.90 7.03
CA ILE A 123 -10.51 9.64 6.99
C ILE A 123 -11.95 10.00 6.59
N PHE A 124 -12.28 9.73 5.34
CA PHE A 124 -13.60 10.02 4.78
C PHE A 124 -14.44 8.74 4.73
N GLN A 125 -15.51 8.67 5.53
CA GLN A 125 -16.48 7.58 5.53
C GLN A 125 -17.40 7.66 4.28
N ILE A 126 -16.82 7.43 3.10
CA ILE A 126 -17.45 7.61 1.78
C ILE A 126 -18.72 6.77 1.57
N SER A 127 -18.89 5.62 2.23
CA SER A 127 -20.15 4.86 2.12
C SER A 127 -21.33 5.51 2.83
N ARG A 128 -21.06 6.51 3.69
CA ARG A 128 -22.05 7.21 4.50
C ARG A 128 -22.06 8.70 4.24
N CYS A 129 -21.39 9.16 3.19
CA CYS A 129 -21.31 10.58 2.90
C CYS A 129 -22.67 11.16 2.50
N ASP A 130 -22.86 12.44 2.76
CA ASP A 130 -23.95 13.23 2.21
C ASP A 130 -23.84 13.36 0.69
N GLU A 131 -22.63 13.66 0.20
CA GLU A 131 -22.27 13.65 -1.21
C GLU A 131 -20.77 13.42 -1.40
N ILE A 132 -20.35 13.13 -2.64
CA ILE A 132 -18.94 13.11 -3.00
C ILE A 132 -18.60 14.50 -3.55
N PRO A 133 -17.75 15.27 -2.87
CA PRO A 133 -17.41 16.61 -3.33
C PRO A 133 -16.61 16.57 -4.63
N GLU A 134 -16.91 17.48 -5.57
CA GLU A 134 -16.17 17.63 -6.82
C GLU A 134 -14.68 17.91 -6.56
N SER A 135 -14.37 18.69 -5.50
CA SER A 135 -13.00 18.98 -5.10
C SER A 135 -12.17 17.72 -4.78
N LEU A 136 -12.81 16.66 -4.28
CA LEU A 136 -12.15 15.37 -4.04
C LEU A 136 -11.87 14.65 -5.35
N ALA A 137 -12.80 14.67 -6.31
CA ALA A 137 -12.59 14.09 -7.63
C ALA A 137 -11.45 14.81 -8.38
N ASP A 138 -11.42 16.14 -8.33
CA ASP A 138 -10.35 16.97 -8.89
C ASP A 138 -9.02 16.71 -8.19
N PHE A 139 -9.02 16.59 -6.86
CA PHE A 139 -7.83 16.31 -6.08
C PHE A 139 -7.22 14.95 -6.43
N LEU A 140 -8.04 13.90 -6.50
CA LEU A 140 -7.59 12.53 -6.83
C LEU A 140 -7.11 12.41 -8.28
N SER A 141 -7.74 13.11 -9.22
CA SER A 141 -7.39 13.07 -10.65
C SER A 141 -6.21 13.99 -11.02
N ASN A 142 -5.73 14.84 -10.11
CA ASN A 142 -4.66 15.78 -10.38
C ASN A 142 -3.32 15.08 -10.68
N GLU A 143 -2.86 15.13 -11.93
CA GLU A 143 -1.60 14.54 -12.40
C GLU A 143 -0.34 15.24 -11.86
N SER A 144 -0.48 16.38 -11.17
CA SER A 144 0.64 16.96 -10.40
C SER A 144 0.86 16.24 -9.07
N PHE A 145 -0.07 15.38 -8.64
CA PHE A 145 0.00 14.65 -7.39
C PHE A 145 0.29 13.18 -7.64
N ILE A 146 0.90 12.53 -6.64
CA ILE A 146 1.34 11.15 -6.73
C ILE A 146 0.82 10.43 -5.50
N PHE A 147 -0.09 9.49 -5.74
CA PHE A 147 -0.75 8.70 -4.72
C PHE A 147 0.05 7.43 -4.47
N VAL A 148 0.52 7.26 -3.24
CA VAL A 148 1.35 6.14 -2.82
C VAL A 148 0.61 5.27 -1.84
N GLY A 149 0.74 3.96 -2.01
CA GLY A 149 0.07 2.95 -1.19
C GLY A 149 0.59 1.56 -1.52
N ALA A 150 0.27 0.58 -0.68
CA ALA A 150 0.56 -0.83 -0.94
C ALA A 150 -0.71 -1.51 -1.49
N GLY A 151 -0.68 -1.95 -2.74
CA GLY A 151 -1.86 -2.36 -3.48
C GLY A 151 -2.60 -1.21 -4.16
N ILE A 152 -1.96 -0.05 -4.32
CA ILE A 152 -2.59 1.23 -4.66
C ILE A 152 -3.36 1.21 -6.00
N ASP A 153 -2.88 0.46 -6.99
CA ASP A 153 -3.59 0.35 -8.28
C ASP A 153 -4.92 -0.40 -8.12
N GLY A 154 -4.97 -1.37 -7.21
CA GLY A 154 -6.19 -2.08 -6.83
C GLY A 154 -7.18 -1.16 -6.12
N ASP A 155 -6.67 -0.29 -5.25
CA ASP A 155 -7.45 0.70 -4.52
C ASP A 155 -8.05 1.75 -5.45
N ALA A 156 -7.22 2.32 -6.32
CA ALA A 156 -7.64 3.25 -7.37
C ALA A 156 -8.71 2.64 -8.27
N HIS A 157 -8.49 1.41 -8.76
CA HIS A 157 -9.47 0.70 -9.57
C HIS A 157 -10.78 0.45 -8.80
N LYS A 158 -10.70 0.11 -7.51
CA LYS A 158 -11.88 -0.12 -6.68
C LYS A 158 -12.68 1.17 -6.44
N LEU A 159 -12.02 2.30 -6.20
CA LEU A 159 -12.62 3.64 -6.10
C LEU A 159 -13.34 4.02 -7.39
N TRP A 160 -12.70 3.80 -8.55
CA TRP A 160 -13.32 4.02 -9.85
C TRP A 160 -14.60 3.20 -10.03
N VAL A 161 -14.55 1.90 -9.77
CA VAL A 161 -15.72 1.02 -9.95
C VAL A 161 -16.85 1.32 -8.95
N ASP A 162 -16.53 1.66 -7.70
CA ASP A 162 -17.56 1.88 -6.67
C ASP A 162 -18.21 3.26 -6.74
N TYR A 163 -17.43 4.28 -7.15
CA TYR A 163 -17.77 5.70 -6.97
C TYR A 163 -17.44 6.59 -8.18
N GLY A 164 -16.85 6.08 -9.25
CA GLY A 164 -16.43 6.89 -10.40
C GLY A 164 -15.25 7.83 -10.10
N LEU A 165 -14.53 7.60 -9.00
CA LEU A 165 -13.38 8.40 -8.62
C LEU A 165 -12.12 7.89 -9.31
N TYR A 166 -11.61 8.67 -10.26
CA TYR A 166 -10.34 8.40 -10.92
C TYR A 166 -9.18 8.91 -10.06
N VAL A 167 -8.14 8.07 -9.88
CA VAL A 167 -6.90 8.45 -9.22
C VAL A 167 -5.84 8.59 -10.32
N GLY A 168 -5.22 9.77 -10.43
CA GLY A 168 -4.33 10.16 -11.52
C GLY A 168 -3.04 9.33 -11.56
N ILE A 169 -2.01 9.78 -10.86
CA ILE A 169 -0.72 9.07 -10.80
C ILE A 169 -0.65 8.25 -9.52
N THR A 170 -0.54 6.94 -9.65
CA THR A 170 -0.27 6.01 -8.56
C THR A 170 1.17 5.54 -8.57
N GLU A 171 1.72 5.23 -7.40
CA GLU A 171 3.05 4.63 -7.27
C GLU A 171 3.07 3.58 -6.15
N GLU A 172 3.21 2.32 -6.56
CA GLU A 172 3.24 1.16 -5.67
C GLU A 172 4.51 1.14 -4.81
N VAL A 173 4.36 1.28 -3.49
CA VAL A 173 5.50 1.42 -2.57
C VAL A 173 6.39 0.18 -2.51
N GLY A 174 5.84 -1.02 -2.69
CA GLY A 174 6.64 -2.26 -2.72
C GLY A 174 7.55 -2.34 -3.95
N SER A 175 7.01 -2.00 -5.11
CA SER A 175 7.76 -1.93 -6.37
C SER A 175 8.79 -0.80 -6.35
N LEU A 176 8.43 0.35 -5.79
CA LEU A 176 9.35 1.47 -5.61
C LEU A 176 10.50 1.11 -4.67
N ALA A 177 10.22 0.42 -3.57
CA ALA A 177 11.24 -0.07 -2.65
C ALA A 177 12.19 -1.05 -3.35
N ALA A 178 11.64 -2.04 -4.05
CA ALA A 178 12.44 -2.98 -4.83
C ALA A 178 13.35 -2.26 -5.84
N TYR A 179 12.82 -1.29 -6.58
CA TYR A 179 13.58 -0.53 -7.57
C TYR A 179 14.68 0.36 -6.97
N LYS A 180 14.38 1.05 -5.86
CA LYS A 180 15.29 2.03 -5.24
C LYS A 180 16.35 1.41 -4.33
N LEU A 181 16.10 0.21 -3.80
CA LEU A 181 16.96 -0.43 -2.80
C LEU A 181 17.81 -1.57 -3.36
N THR A 182 17.61 -1.96 -4.62
CA THR A 182 18.35 -3.06 -5.26
C THR A 182 19.06 -2.57 -6.53
N LYS A 183 20.17 -3.23 -6.88
CA LYS A 183 21.05 -2.89 -8.01
C LYS A 183 20.97 -3.89 -9.15
N THR A 184 20.50 -5.11 -8.89
CA THR A 184 20.39 -6.16 -9.91
C THR A 184 18.99 -6.75 -9.94
N ILE A 185 18.65 -7.39 -11.07
CA ILE A 185 17.38 -8.12 -11.20
C ILE A 185 17.30 -9.30 -10.21
N GLY A 186 18.44 -9.89 -9.85
CA GLY A 186 18.52 -10.93 -8.82
C GLY A 186 18.10 -10.39 -7.46
N GLU A 187 18.77 -9.33 -7.00
CA GLU A 187 18.45 -8.65 -5.74
C GLU A 187 17.00 -8.16 -5.69
N TYR A 188 16.51 -7.58 -6.80
CA TYR A 188 15.10 -7.16 -6.92
C TYR A 188 14.15 -8.32 -6.56
N ARG A 189 14.38 -9.51 -7.14
CA ARG A 189 13.51 -10.68 -6.95
C ARG A 189 13.65 -11.28 -5.56
N GLU A 190 14.89 -11.35 -5.05
CA GLU A 190 15.22 -11.96 -3.77
C GLU A 190 14.80 -11.09 -2.58
N SER A 191 14.84 -9.76 -2.72
CA SER A 191 14.42 -8.83 -1.66
C SER A 191 12.97 -9.03 -1.21
N GLY A 192 12.10 -9.51 -2.10
CA GLY A 192 10.68 -9.72 -1.81
C GLY A 192 9.85 -8.43 -1.63
N PHE A 193 10.45 -7.24 -1.75
CA PHE A 193 9.76 -5.96 -1.49
C PHE A 193 8.50 -5.76 -2.34
N TYR A 194 8.54 -6.14 -3.63
CA TYR A 194 7.40 -6.01 -4.55
C TYR A 194 6.19 -6.91 -4.18
N LYS A 195 6.36 -7.85 -3.24
CA LYS A 195 5.30 -8.71 -2.69
C LYS A 195 5.00 -8.42 -1.22
N ALA A 196 5.79 -7.56 -0.58
CA ALA A 196 5.67 -7.29 0.83
C ALA A 196 4.46 -6.39 1.11
N GLY A 197 3.66 -6.77 2.10
CA GLY A 197 2.59 -5.90 2.58
C GLY A 197 3.15 -4.71 3.36
N LEU A 198 2.31 -3.68 3.54
CA LEU A 198 2.70 -2.40 4.15
C LEU A 198 3.42 -2.55 5.49
N LYS A 199 3.00 -3.49 6.35
CA LYS A 199 3.66 -3.75 7.65
C LYS A 199 5.13 -4.15 7.50
N ASN A 200 5.42 -5.04 6.56
CA ASN A 200 6.79 -5.51 6.35
C ASN A 200 7.63 -4.41 5.69
N LEU A 201 7.06 -3.69 4.73
CA LEU A 201 7.74 -2.53 4.14
C LEU A 201 8.06 -1.45 5.18
N ALA A 202 7.12 -1.14 6.08
CA ALA A 202 7.33 -0.19 7.17
C ALA A 202 8.53 -0.60 8.05
N LYS A 203 8.57 -1.88 8.42
CA LYS A 203 9.65 -2.44 9.24
C LYS A 203 10.99 -2.41 8.50
N ASP A 204 11.03 -2.94 7.29
CA ASP A 204 12.30 -3.19 6.59
C ASP A 204 12.90 -1.94 5.95
N VAL A 205 12.06 -0.94 5.61
CA VAL A 205 12.49 0.28 4.90
C VAL A 205 12.58 1.50 5.83
N LEU A 206 11.70 1.61 6.82
CA LEU A 206 11.60 2.76 7.73
C LEU A 206 11.93 2.41 9.19
N SER A 207 12.18 1.14 9.52
CA SER A 207 12.35 0.67 10.90
C SER A 207 11.12 0.96 11.78
N LEU A 208 9.91 0.95 11.22
CA LEU A 208 8.66 1.23 11.95
C LEU A 208 7.85 -0.05 12.24
N ASP A 209 7.41 -0.24 13.48
CA ASP A 209 6.50 -1.32 13.88
C ASP A 209 5.04 -0.91 13.65
N LEU A 210 4.53 -1.15 12.45
CA LEU A 210 3.14 -0.85 12.10
C LEU A 210 2.17 -1.90 12.69
N PRO A 211 1.29 -1.53 13.64
CA PRO A 211 0.28 -2.45 14.15
C PRO A 211 -0.78 -2.72 13.06
N LYS A 212 -0.85 -3.98 12.59
CA LYS A 212 -1.92 -4.44 11.69
C LYS A 212 -2.68 -5.61 12.30
N GLU A 213 -3.48 -5.33 13.33
CA GLU A 213 -4.32 -6.33 13.96
C GLU A 213 -5.38 -6.84 12.99
N ARG A 214 -5.36 -8.15 12.71
CA ARG A 214 -6.29 -8.76 11.72
C ARG A 214 -7.75 -8.55 12.09
N LYS A 215 -8.11 -8.51 13.38
CA LYS A 215 -9.48 -8.25 13.83
C LYS A 215 -10.01 -6.87 13.38
N ILE A 216 -9.12 -5.86 13.27
CA ILE A 216 -9.48 -4.50 12.85
C ILE A 216 -9.55 -4.43 11.33
N GLN A 217 -8.53 -4.97 10.64
CA GLN A 217 -8.50 -5.06 9.18
C GLN A 217 -9.76 -5.70 8.60
N THR A 218 -10.27 -6.74 9.28
CA THR A 218 -11.43 -7.51 8.82
C THR A 218 -12.72 -7.13 9.53
N SER A 219 -12.72 -6.00 10.25
CA SER A 219 -13.87 -5.52 11.01
C SER A 219 -14.98 -5.00 10.08
N ASN A 220 -16.11 -4.61 10.68
CA ASN A 220 -17.14 -3.88 9.95
C ASN A 220 -16.73 -2.41 9.81
N TRP A 221 -16.25 -2.03 8.62
CA TRP A 221 -15.91 -0.66 8.26
C TRP A 221 -17.12 0.20 7.90
N ASN A 222 -18.27 -0.43 7.61
CA ASN A 222 -19.53 0.26 7.29
C ASN A 222 -20.38 0.56 8.55
N VAL A 223 -19.73 1.05 9.62
CA VAL A 223 -20.38 1.50 10.85
C VAL A 223 -20.72 2.99 10.78
N SER A 224 -21.69 3.45 11.56
CA SER A 224 -22.05 4.88 11.60
C SER A 224 -20.90 5.74 12.12
N PHE A 225 -20.19 5.26 13.15
CA PHE A 225 -19.03 5.91 13.73
C PHE A 225 -17.91 4.89 13.86
N LEU A 226 -16.74 5.21 13.31
CA LEU A 226 -15.55 4.37 13.45
C LEU A 226 -15.09 4.35 14.92
N THR A 227 -14.60 3.20 15.35
CA THR A 227 -13.93 3.06 16.65
C THR A 227 -12.54 3.73 16.62
N GLU A 228 -12.00 4.09 17.79
CA GLU A 228 -10.64 4.64 17.89
C GLU A 228 -9.58 3.70 17.29
N GLN A 229 -9.77 2.37 17.42
CA GLN A 229 -8.88 1.37 16.83
C GLN A 229 -8.94 1.37 15.29
N GLN A 230 -10.14 1.54 14.71
CA GLN A 230 -10.31 1.67 13.26
C GLN A 230 -9.70 2.97 12.73
N ILE A 231 -9.90 4.07 13.47
CA ILE A 231 -9.35 5.40 13.14
C ILE A 231 -7.82 5.37 13.17
N GLU A 232 -7.24 4.81 14.23
CA GLU A 232 -5.79 4.64 14.34
C GLU A 232 -5.26 3.79 13.18
N TYR A 233 -5.86 2.62 12.93
CA TYR A 233 -5.44 1.72 11.86
C TYR A 233 -5.43 2.42 10.50
N ALA A 234 -6.57 3.02 10.13
CA ALA A 234 -6.76 3.72 8.86
C ALA A 234 -5.81 4.91 8.71
N CYS A 235 -5.58 5.66 9.80
CA CYS A 235 -4.63 6.77 9.82
C CYS A 235 -3.19 6.29 9.58
N LEU A 236 -2.77 5.23 10.26
CA LEU A 236 -1.40 4.73 10.19
C LEU A 236 -1.09 4.11 8.83
N ASP A 237 -2.06 3.45 8.18
CA ASP A 237 -1.86 2.88 6.85
C ASP A 237 -1.60 3.96 5.78
N ALA A 238 -2.41 5.02 5.75
CA ALA A 238 -2.16 6.15 4.84
C ALA A 238 -0.87 6.90 5.19
N PHE A 239 -0.60 7.12 6.49
CA PHE A 239 0.61 7.82 6.93
C PHE A 239 1.90 7.06 6.58
N VAL A 240 1.95 5.76 6.83
CA VAL A 240 3.14 4.95 6.52
C VAL A 240 3.35 4.86 5.02
N SER A 241 2.28 4.74 4.23
CA SER A 241 2.35 4.81 2.76
C SER A 241 2.98 6.12 2.29
N PHE A 242 2.53 7.26 2.83
CA PHE A 242 3.13 8.57 2.57
C PHE A 242 4.62 8.61 2.95
N LYS A 243 4.98 8.14 4.15
CA LYS A 243 6.39 8.15 4.63
C LYS A 243 7.28 7.28 3.76
N LEU A 244 6.82 6.11 3.33
CA LEU A 244 7.53 5.24 2.38
C LEU A 244 7.74 5.96 1.04
N GLY A 245 6.70 6.55 0.47
CA GLY A 245 6.79 7.30 -0.78
C GLY A 245 7.82 8.42 -0.72
N ILE A 246 7.77 9.28 0.32
CA ILE A 246 8.74 10.37 0.51
C ILE A 246 10.17 9.82 0.66
N HIS A 247 10.37 8.82 1.52
CA HIS A 247 11.70 8.26 1.79
C HIS A 247 12.33 7.64 0.55
N LEU A 248 11.56 6.86 -0.21
CA LEU A 248 12.05 6.16 -1.38
C LEU A 248 12.27 7.10 -2.58
N ARG A 249 11.39 8.08 -2.79
CA ARG A 249 11.57 9.09 -3.85
C ARG A 249 12.75 10.03 -3.58
N GLY A 250 13.07 10.28 -2.30
CA GLY A 250 14.26 11.03 -1.90
C GLY A 250 15.60 10.31 -2.17
N ARG A 251 15.58 9.01 -2.50
CA ARG A 251 16.80 8.25 -2.80
C ARG A 251 17.23 8.40 -4.27
N PRO A 252 18.54 8.48 -4.56
CA PRO A 252 19.05 8.45 -5.92
C PRO A 252 18.69 7.13 -6.61
N ASN A 253 18.51 7.16 -7.93
CA ASN A 253 18.33 5.94 -8.70
C ASN A 253 19.66 5.16 -8.70
N LEU A 254 19.59 3.88 -8.33
CA LEU A 254 20.71 2.96 -8.52
C LEU A 254 20.77 2.55 -10.00
N THR A 255 21.97 2.48 -10.58
CA THR A 255 22.14 1.92 -11.93
C THR A 255 21.87 0.42 -11.86
N HIS A 256 20.77 -0.03 -12.46
CA HIS A 256 20.47 -1.45 -12.59
C HIS A 256 21.45 -2.09 -13.55
N VAL A 257 22.39 -2.87 -13.03
CA VAL A 257 23.42 -3.54 -13.83
C VAL A 257 22.87 -4.90 -14.23
N ASP A 258 22.70 -5.14 -15.54
CA ASP A 258 22.35 -6.46 -16.05
C ASP A 258 23.62 -7.32 -16.12
N GLU A 259 23.87 -8.10 -15.08
CA GLU A 259 25.01 -9.02 -15.01
C GLU A 259 25.02 -10.03 -16.18
N ARG A 260 23.87 -10.28 -16.83
CA ARG A 260 23.79 -11.15 -18.01
C ARG A 260 24.49 -10.57 -19.24
N ARG A 261 24.79 -9.27 -19.24
CA ARG A 261 25.50 -8.58 -20.32
C ARG A 261 27.02 -8.56 -20.12
N SER A 262 27.50 -8.91 -18.92
CA SER A 262 28.92 -8.81 -18.52
C SER A 262 29.75 -10.07 -18.82
N GLN A 263 29.13 -11.16 -19.27
CA GLN A 263 29.87 -12.35 -19.71
C GLN A 263 29.91 -12.40 -21.24
N PRO A 264 31.05 -12.10 -21.89
CA PRO A 264 31.21 -12.44 -23.30
C PRO A 264 31.08 -13.96 -23.42
N LYS A 265 30.05 -14.43 -24.13
CA LYS A 265 29.95 -15.83 -24.50
C LYS A 265 31.19 -16.16 -25.32
N LYS A 266 32.10 -16.97 -24.78
CA LYS A 266 33.20 -17.59 -25.54
C LYS A 266 32.60 -18.60 -26.53
N PHE A 267 32.01 -18.10 -27.61
CA PHE A 267 31.74 -18.88 -28.82
C PHE A 267 33.02 -18.89 -29.62
N PHE A 268 33.93 -19.81 -29.32
CA PHE A 268 34.83 -20.47 -30.27
C PHE A 268 35.72 -21.39 -29.43
N LYS A 269 35.53 -22.70 -29.59
CA LYS A 269 36.43 -23.72 -29.08
C LYS A 269 37.52 -23.82 -30.14
N ASP A 270 38.72 -23.35 -29.82
CA ASP A 270 39.88 -23.45 -30.70
C ASP A 270 40.19 -24.94 -30.89
N SER A 271 39.98 -25.44 -32.11
CA SER A 271 40.24 -26.83 -32.48
C SER A 271 41.61 -26.91 -33.13
N SER A 272 42.66 -26.84 -32.32
CA SER A 272 44.01 -27.18 -32.76
C SER A 272 44.83 -27.78 -31.60
N GLU A 273 44.57 -29.04 -31.28
CA GLU A 273 45.58 -29.95 -30.74
C GLU A 273 45.48 -31.32 -31.45
N PRO A 274 46.60 -31.95 -31.81
CA PRO A 274 46.63 -33.08 -32.73
C PRO A 274 46.29 -34.39 -32.01
N LYS A 275 45.38 -35.18 -32.60
CA LYS A 275 45.16 -36.58 -32.20
C LYS A 275 46.27 -37.46 -32.79
N LYS A 276 46.93 -38.23 -31.93
CA LYS A 276 47.84 -39.31 -32.33
C LYS A 276 47.07 -40.39 -33.10
N ALA A 277 47.74 -40.90 -34.12
CA ALA A 277 47.30 -41.97 -35.02
C ALA A 277 47.36 -43.34 -34.35
N GLU A 278 46.38 -44.18 -34.66
CA GLU A 278 46.54 -45.63 -34.83
C GLU A 278 45.72 -46.03 -36.07
N GLU A 279 46.42 -46.52 -37.09
CA GLU A 279 45.93 -47.38 -38.19
C GLU A 279 45.37 -48.68 -37.58
N GLU A 280 44.39 -49.39 -38.15
CA GLU A 280 44.35 -49.96 -39.50
C GLU A 280 42.97 -50.65 -39.68
N GLY A 281 42.48 -50.80 -40.91
CA GLY A 281 41.40 -51.76 -41.21
C GLY A 281 40.36 -51.31 -42.24
N THR A 282 40.71 -51.51 -43.51
CA THR A 282 39.94 -51.34 -44.76
C THR A 282 38.58 -52.06 -44.82
N GLU A 283 37.56 -51.44 -45.42
CA GLU A 283 37.01 -51.84 -46.74
C GLU A 283 35.86 -50.92 -47.22
N GLN A 284 35.75 -50.85 -48.54
CA GLN A 284 34.96 -49.93 -49.36
C GLN A 284 33.49 -50.37 -49.50
N VAL A 285 32.62 -49.42 -49.93
CA VAL A 285 31.82 -49.46 -51.17
C VAL A 285 30.51 -48.65 -51.03
N SER A 286 30.43 -47.57 -51.84
CA SER A 286 29.29 -46.99 -52.60
C SER A 286 27.89 -46.84 -51.93
N ASP A 287 26.99 -45.91 -52.26
CA ASP A 287 26.76 -45.14 -53.47
C ASP A 287 25.60 -44.15 -53.17
N LYS A 288 25.59 -42.98 -53.84
CA LYS A 288 24.41 -42.19 -54.29
C LYS A 288 23.39 -41.67 -53.25
N ALA A 289 22.64 -40.59 -53.47
CA ALA A 289 22.70 -39.43 -54.36
C ALA A 289 21.50 -38.53 -53.96
N ASN A 290 21.70 -37.22 -54.13
CA ASN A 290 20.73 -36.23 -54.63
C ASN A 290 19.43 -35.86 -53.88
N GLY A 291 19.12 -34.55 -54.03
CA GLY A 291 17.75 -34.10 -54.32
C GLY A 291 17.14 -33.15 -53.28
N THR A 292 17.70 -31.96 -53.04
CA THR A 292 17.24 -30.66 -53.59
C THR A 292 15.74 -30.35 -53.58
N LYS A 293 15.44 -29.14 -53.05
CA LYS A 293 14.45 -28.14 -53.53
C LYS A 293 12.96 -28.47 -53.33
N SER A 294 12.03 -27.53 -53.11
CA SER A 294 12.03 -26.07 -52.91
C SER A 294 10.56 -25.62 -52.92
N LYS A 295 10.25 -24.49 -52.25
CA LYS A 295 9.29 -23.45 -52.69
C LYS A 295 7.80 -23.88 -52.80
N GLN A 296 6.76 -23.06 -52.69
CA GLN A 296 6.54 -21.62 -52.61
C GLN A 296 5.06 -21.40 -52.24
N GLU A 297 4.73 -20.25 -51.65
CA GLU A 297 3.63 -19.29 -52.00
C GLU A 297 2.23 -19.85 -52.42
N ALA A 298 1.08 -19.24 -52.15
CA ALA A 298 0.73 -17.83 -52.04
C ALA A 298 -0.78 -17.69 -51.70
N LYS A 299 -1.18 -16.52 -51.16
CA LYS A 299 -2.37 -15.69 -51.53
C LYS A 299 -3.79 -16.31 -51.41
N GLN A 300 -4.90 -15.61 -51.19
CA GLN A 300 -5.30 -14.21 -50.95
C GLN A 300 -6.84 -14.24 -50.72
N VAL A 301 -7.39 -13.25 -49.99
CA VAL A 301 -8.66 -12.50 -50.29
C VAL A 301 -9.97 -13.32 -50.10
N SER A 302 -11.14 -12.83 -49.63
CA SER A 302 -11.85 -11.54 -49.72
C SER A 302 -12.96 -11.38 -48.67
N GLU A 303 -13.10 -10.15 -48.17
CA GLU A 303 -14.29 -9.28 -48.05
C GLU A 303 -15.70 -9.72 -47.53
N LYS A 304 -16.19 -8.85 -46.61
CA LYS A 304 -17.51 -8.19 -46.49
C LYS A 304 -18.82 -9.01 -46.55
N LYS A 305 -19.66 -8.81 -45.53
CA LYS A 305 -20.96 -8.10 -45.68
C LYS A 305 -21.60 -7.70 -44.34
N THR A 306 -22.46 -6.70 -44.47
CA THR A 306 -23.08 -5.77 -43.52
C THR A 306 -24.50 -6.16 -43.06
N ASN A 307 -24.94 -5.44 -42.00
CA ASN A 307 -26.32 -5.02 -41.63
C ASN A 307 -27.24 -5.95 -40.81
N GLY A 308 -27.89 -5.36 -39.79
CA GLY A 308 -29.29 -5.72 -39.45
C GLY A 308 -29.76 -5.62 -37.99
N THR A 309 -30.08 -4.40 -37.56
CA THR A 309 -31.05 -3.87 -36.55
C THR A 309 -32.15 -4.74 -35.85
N LYS A 310 -32.56 -4.25 -34.65
CA LYS A 310 -33.83 -4.36 -33.84
C LYS A 310 -33.79 -5.34 -32.66
N SER A 311 -33.91 -4.96 -31.39
CA SER A 311 -34.92 -4.19 -30.60
C SER A 311 -36.12 -5.02 -30.08
N LYS A 312 -36.24 -5.04 -28.74
CA LYS A 312 -37.38 -5.30 -27.85
C LYS A 312 -38.02 -6.70 -27.80
N ARG A 313 -37.81 -7.40 -26.68
CA ARG A 313 -38.80 -7.51 -25.59
C ARG A 313 -38.11 -7.82 -24.27
#